data_AF-A0A6C0BKB4-F1
#
_entry.id   AF-A0A6C0BKB4-F1
#
_cell.length_a   1.000
_cell.length_b   1.000
_cell.length_c   1.000
_cell.angle_alpha   90.00
_cell.angle_beta   90.00
_cell.angle_gamma   90.00
#
_symmetry.space_group_name_H-M   'P 1'
#
loop_
_entity.id
_entity.type
_entity.pdbx_description
1 polymer ?
#
loop_
_entity_poly.entity_id
_entity_poly.type
_entity_poly.pdbx_seq_one_letter_code
_entity_poly.pdbx_strand_id
1 'polypeptide(L)'
;MSSRNKTLRKNTHGDLSGVRIVTDYAVNEGLQKLLDNEATTAYRKPWHRLERGLRVNRIRQFCQEMKETRKLKDSESAALFALLIKALDKKGLNSKTEVLYDMDTEKITEIKHLVMHQNAEGDVLFQLIEKRNSVTFRKRNFVDTEAKSVV
;
A
#
# COMPACT_ATOMS: atom_id res chain seq x y z
N MET A 1 -5.73 27.77 -60.37
CA MET A 1 -7.02 27.84 -59.65
C MET A 1 -7.04 26.73 -58.60
N SER A 2 -7.19 27.10 -57.32
CA SER A 2 -6.93 26.24 -56.15
C SER A 2 -8.09 25.27 -55.86
N SER A 3 -7.82 23.97 -55.88
CA SER A 3 -8.74 22.91 -55.49
C SER A 3 -8.77 22.77 -53.96
N ARG A 4 -9.85 23.24 -53.33
CA ARG A 4 -10.05 23.10 -51.89
C ARG A 4 -10.58 21.70 -51.58
N ASN A 5 -9.80 20.91 -50.85
CA ASN A 5 -10.27 19.67 -50.23
C ASN A 5 -11.34 20.00 -49.18
N LYS A 6 -12.59 19.59 -49.45
CA LYS A 6 -13.73 19.77 -48.55
C LYS A 6 -13.81 18.56 -47.63
N THR A 7 -13.34 18.67 -46.39
CA THR A 7 -13.52 17.64 -45.37
C THR A 7 -15.00 17.60 -44.97
N LEU A 8 -15.73 16.59 -45.44
CA LEU A 8 -17.09 16.31 -44.99
C LEU A 8 -17.01 15.66 -43.60
N ARG A 9 -17.21 16.44 -42.53
CA ARG A 9 -17.45 15.85 -41.21
C ARG A 9 -18.84 15.22 -41.24
N LYS A 10 -18.89 13.90 -41.28
CA LYS A 10 -20.12 13.14 -41.07
C LYS A 10 -20.59 13.44 -39.63
N ASN A 11 -21.60 14.28 -39.51
CA ASN A 11 -22.27 14.55 -38.25
C ASN A 11 -22.99 13.25 -37.82
N THR A 12 -22.35 12.43 -36.99
CA THR A 12 -22.99 11.31 -36.29
C THR A 12 -23.46 11.75 -34.90
N HIS A 13 -24.01 12.95 -34.80
CA HIS A 13 -24.78 13.34 -33.62
C HIS A 13 -26.25 13.22 -33.97
N GLY A 14 -26.68 11.96 -34.10
CA GLY A 14 -28.08 11.62 -33.88
C GLY A 14 -28.37 11.94 -32.42
N ASP A 15 -29.41 12.72 -32.22
CA ASP A 15 -29.96 13.12 -30.95
C ASP A 15 -30.07 11.93 -29.98
N LEU A 16 -29.22 11.88 -28.96
CA LEU A 16 -29.24 10.88 -27.89
C LEU A 16 -30.12 11.32 -26.71
N SER A 17 -30.96 12.35 -26.90
CA SER A 17 -31.92 12.76 -25.88
C SER A 17 -33.22 11.96 -26.02
N GLY A 18 -33.23 10.81 -25.38
CA GLY A 18 -34.48 10.12 -25.05
C GLY A 18 -34.58 8.70 -25.57
N VAL A 19 -34.70 7.78 -24.60
CA VAL A 19 -35.37 6.49 -24.78
C VAL A 19 -34.57 5.42 -25.53
N ARG A 20 -33.54 4.85 -24.86
CA ARG A 20 -33.16 3.41 -24.85
C ARG A 20 -31.75 3.12 -24.27
N ILE A 21 -31.36 3.71 -23.14
CA ILE A 21 -30.14 3.28 -22.39
C ILE A 21 -30.42 3.17 -20.89
N VAL A 22 -31.58 2.66 -20.49
CA VAL A 22 -31.91 2.47 -19.06
C VAL A 22 -32.39 1.05 -18.74
N THR A 23 -32.62 0.19 -19.73
CA THR A 23 -33.26 -1.12 -19.53
C THR A 23 -32.43 -2.34 -19.91
N ASP A 24 -31.09 -2.23 -19.98
CA ASP A 24 -30.21 -3.39 -20.19
C ASP A 24 -28.86 -3.28 -19.45
N TYR A 25 -28.82 -2.61 -18.29
CA TYR A 25 -27.73 -2.82 -17.32
C TYR A 25 -27.96 -4.10 -16.51
N ALA A 26 -28.48 -5.14 -17.17
CA ALA A 26 -28.36 -6.50 -16.68
C ALA A 26 -26.87 -6.78 -16.57
N VAL A 27 -26.37 -6.58 -15.35
CA VAL A 27 -25.05 -6.93 -14.82
C VAL A 27 -24.17 -7.58 -15.88
N ASN A 28 -23.26 -6.79 -16.48
CA ASN A 28 -22.29 -7.34 -17.40
C ASN A 28 -21.49 -8.40 -16.64
N GLU A 29 -21.82 -9.67 -16.86
CA GLU A 29 -21.30 -10.80 -16.09
C GLU A 29 -19.77 -10.88 -16.19
N GLY A 30 -19.20 -10.45 -17.33
CA GLY A 30 -17.77 -10.34 -17.52
C GLY A 30 -17.13 -9.26 -16.64
N LEU A 31 -17.77 -8.09 -16.52
CA LEU A 31 -17.33 -7.02 -15.63
C LEU A 31 -17.46 -7.44 -14.17
N GLN A 32 -18.57 -8.09 -13.80
CA GLN A 32 -18.76 -8.58 -12.44
C GLN A 32 -17.69 -9.61 -12.04
N LYS A 33 -17.42 -10.60 -12.90
CA LYS A 33 -16.34 -11.57 -12.68
C LYS A 33 -14.97 -10.92 -12.55
N LEU A 34 -14.68 -9.88 -13.34
CA LEU A 34 -13.44 -9.13 -13.22
C LEU A 34 -13.33 -8.44 -11.86
N LEU A 35 -14.39 -7.74 -11.43
CA LEU A 35 -14.42 -7.06 -10.14
C LEU A 35 -14.30 -8.04 -8.97
N ASP A 36 -14.97 -9.19 -9.03
CA ASP A 36 -14.92 -10.22 -7.99
C ASP A 36 -13.52 -10.85 -7.89
N ASN A 37 -12.89 -11.11 -9.04
CA ASN A 37 -11.51 -11.61 -9.09
C ASN A 37 -10.52 -10.57 -8.54
N GLU A 38 -10.69 -9.28 -8.84
CA GLU A 38 -9.84 -8.23 -8.28
C GLU A 38 -10.06 -8.07 -6.77
N ALA A 39 -11.32 -8.12 -6.31
CA ALA A 39 -11.66 -8.01 -4.90
C ALA A 39 -11.07 -9.16 -4.06
N THR A 40 -11.16 -10.39 -4.57
CA THR A 40 -10.63 -11.59 -3.89
C THR A 40 -9.10 -11.64 -3.91
N THR A 41 -8.46 -11.12 -4.95
CA THR A 41 -6.99 -11.10 -5.05
C THR A 41 -6.36 -9.88 -4.40
N ALA A 42 -7.13 -8.84 -4.08
CA ALA A 42 -6.64 -7.57 -3.55
C ALA A 42 -5.78 -7.76 -2.28
N TYR A 43 -6.20 -8.61 -1.36
CA TYR A 43 -5.51 -8.87 -0.09
C TYR A 43 -4.41 -9.91 -0.17
N ARG A 44 -4.43 -10.78 -1.19
CA ARG A 44 -3.36 -11.76 -1.43
C ARG A 44 -2.11 -11.12 -2.02
N LYS A 45 -2.12 -9.82 -2.31
CA LYS A 45 -0.93 -9.10 -2.76
C LYS A 45 0.07 -8.95 -1.59
N PRO A 46 1.38 -8.99 -1.86
CA PRO A 46 2.39 -8.69 -0.85
C PRO A 46 2.19 -7.29 -0.24
N TRP A 47 2.52 -7.13 1.04
CA TRP A 47 2.29 -5.89 1.81
C TRP A 47 2.65 -4.58 1.10
N HIS A 48 3.84 -4.51 0.49
CA HIS A 48 4.33 -3.33 -0.23
C HIS A 48 3.55 -3.00 -1.52
N ARG A 49 2.75 -3.95 -2.02
CA ARG A 49 1.87 -3.81 -3.20
C ARG A 49 0.41 -3.60 -2.83
N LEU A 50 0.07 -3.61 -1.55
CA LEU A 50 -1.29 -3.30 -1.11
C LEU A 50 -1.56 -1.81 -1.23
N GLU A 51 -2.76 -1.49 -1.72
CA GLU A 51 -3.26 -0.12 -1.72
C GLU A 51 -3.32 0.43 -0.29
N ARG A 52 -3.18 1.75 -0.15
CA ARG A 52 -3.16 2.39 1.18
C ARG A 52 -4.40 2.04 1.99
N GLY A 53 -5.59 2.04 1.37
CA GLY A 53 -6.84 1.69 2.04
C GLY A 53 -6.85 0.26 2.61
N LEU A 54 -6.32 -0.70 1.84
CA LEU A 54 -6.22 -2.10 2.27
C LEU A 54 -5.23 -2.24 3.45
N ARG A 55 -4.09 -1.54 3.40
CA ARG A 55 -3.13 -1.50 4.52
C ARG A 55 -3.73 -0.93 5.79
N VAL A 56 -4.49 0.16 5.69
CA VAL A 56 -5.20 0.76 6.83
C VAL A 56 -6.21 -0.22 7.43
N ASN A 57 -6.94 -0.96 6.59
CA ASN A 57 -7.87 -1.99 7.05
C ASN A 57 -7.15 -3.12 7.82
N ARG A 58 -6.01 -3.59 7.32
CA ARG A 58 -5.22 -4.64 8.02
C ARG A 58 -4.55 -4.15 9.29
N ILE A 59 -4.09 -2.90 9.34
CA ILE A 59 -3.63 -2.26 10.57
C ILE A 59 -4.75 -2.18 11.61
N ARG A 60 -5.99 -1.87 11.19
CA ARG A 60 -7.14 -1.85 12.09
C ARG A 60 -7.43 -3.22 12.69
N GLN A 61 -7.42 -4.28 11.87
CA GLN A 61 -7.59 -5.66 12.34
C GLN A 61 -6.48 -6.05 13.33
N PHE A 62 -5.22 -5.73 13.02
CA PHE A 62 -4.09 -5.99 13.91
C PHE A 62 -4.26 -5.31 15.28
N CYS A 63 -4.69 -4.03 15.32
CA CYS A 63 -4.95 -3.34 16.58
C CYS A 63 -6.06 -4.01 17.38
N GLN A 64 -7.11 -4.50 16.72
CA GLN A 64 -8.21 -5.21 17.39
C GLN A 64 -7.75 -6.55 17.97
N GLU A 65 -7.00 -7.34 17.20
CA GLU A 65 -6.44 -8.61 17.69
C GLU A 65 -5.48 -8.38 18.87
N MET A 66 -4.67 -7.32 18.83
CA MET A 66 -3.80 -6.92 19.94
C MET A 66 -4.61 -6.47 21.17
N LYS A 67 -5.71 -5.75 20.96
CA LYS A 67 -6.63 -5.35 22.03
C LYS A 67 -7.22 -6.56 22.73
N GLU A 68 -7.69 -7.54 21.97
CA GLU A 68 -8.29 -8.77 22.52
C GLU A 68 -7.24 -9.65 23.21
N THR A 69 -6.08 -9.85 22.58
CA THR A 69 -5.00 -10.71 23.09
C THR A 69 -4.36 -10.15 24.35
N ARG A 70 -4.14 -8.83 24.43
CA ARG A 70 -3.46 -8.17 25.55
C ARG A 70 -4.40 -7.44 26.50
N LYS A 71 -5.71 -7.50 26.25
CA LYS A 71 -6.75 -6.80 27.03
C LYS A 71 -6.48 -5.31 27.16
N LEU A 72 -6.08 -4.67 26.05
CA LEU A 72 -5.82 -3.23 26.02
C LEU A 72 -7.11 -2.44 26.19
N LYS A 73 -7.01 -1.25 26.78
CA LYS A 73 -8.11 -0.29 26.83
C LYS A 73 -8.40 0.25 25.43
N ASP A 74 -9.62 0.73 25.23
CA ASP A 74 -10.06 1.32 23.97
C ASP A 74 -9.21 2.53 23.57
N SER A 75 -8.81 3.34 24.56
CA SER A 75 -7.90 4.48 24.38
C SER A 75 -6.51 4.05 23.87
N GLU A 76 -5.97 2.96 24.42
CA GLU A 76 -4.66 2.42 24.06
C GLU A 76 -4.68 1.82 22.65
N SER A 77 -5.74 1.07 22.32
CA SER A 77 -5.94 0.54 20.97
C SER A 77 -6.08 1.66 19.94
N ALA A 78 -6.75 2.77 20.28
CA ALA A 78 -6.87 3.94 19.42
C ALA A 78 -5.51 4.65 19.25
N ALA A 79 -4.72 4.78 20.33
CA ALA A 79 -3.38 5.34 20.28
C ALA A 79 -2.43 4.48 19.42
N LEU A 80 -2.47 3.15 19.55
CA LEU A 80 -1.73 2.22 18.71
C LEU A 80 -2.10 2.39 17.23
N PHE A 81 -3.40 2.44 16.92
CA PHE A 81 -3.87 2.66 15.56
C PHE A 81 -3.34 3.99 15.01
N ALA A 82 -3.48 5.09 15.75
CA ALA A 82 -2.99 6.41 15.33
C ALA A 82 -1.47 6.42 15.08
N LEU A 83 -0.68 5.76 15.95
CA LEU A 83 0.76 5.61 15.80
C LEU A 83 1.11 4.90 14.47
N LEU A 84 0.47 3.75 14.20
CA LEU A 84 0.74 2.96 13.01
C LEU A 84 0.34 3.68 11.72
N ILE A 85 -0.78 4.42 11.73
CA ILE A 85 -1.19 5.25 10.58
C ILE A 85 -0.18 6.36 10.33
N LYS A 86 0.28 7.05 11.37
CA LYS A 86 1.32 8.08 11.25
C LYS A 86 2.61 7.51 10.68
N ALA A 87 3.00 6.31 11.09
CA ALA A 87 4.19 5.63 10.57
C ALA A 87 4.02 5.16 9.11
N LEU A 88 2.83 4.70 8.74
CA LEU A 88 2.48 4.39 7.35
C LEU A 88 2.59 5.62 6.45
N ASP A 89 2.04 6.76 6.89
CA ASP A 89 2.07 8.02 6.13
C ASP A 89 3.49 8.57 5.99
N LYS A 90 4.34 8.37 7.01
CA LYS A 90 5.79 8.66 6.94
C LYS A 90 6.59 7.66 6.10
N LYS A 91 5.95 6.69 5.47
CA LYS A 91 6.57 5.59 4.70
C LYS A 91 7.43 4.63 5.53
N GLY A 92 7.37 4.71 6.86
CA GLY A 92 8.12 3.83 7.77
C GLY A 92 7.64 2.38 7.73
N LEU A 93 6.37 2.15 7.37
CA LEU A 93 5.77 0.81 7.26
C LEU A 93 5.57 0.35 5.81
N ASN A 94 6.23 0.95 4.81
CA ASN A 94 6.01 0.57 3.41
C ASN A 94 6.77 -0.69 2.98
N SER A 95 7.83 -1.06 3.68
CA SER A 95 8.69 -2.17 3.29
C SER A 95 8.17 -3.50 3.83
N LYS A 96 8.37 -4.56 3.03
CA LYS A 96 8.19 -5.97 3.47
C LYS A 96 9.09 -6.36 4.64
N THR A 97 10.16 -5.60 4.89
CA THR A 97 11.07 -5.86 6.02
C THR A 97 10.52 -5.35 7.34
N GLU A 98 9.65 -4.34 7.31
CA GLU A 98 9.12 -3.65 8.48
C GLU A 98 7.82 -4.27 8.98
N VAL A 99 7.00 -4.80 8.06
CA VAL A 99 5.74 -5.47 8.39
C VAL A 99 5.78 -6.90 7.86
N LEU A 100 5.66 -7.86 8.76
CA LEU A 100 5.48 -9.27 8.44
C LEU A 100 3.98 -9.49 8.19
N TYR A 101 3.65 -9.78 6.94
CA TYR A 101 2.28 -9.96 6.47
C TYR A 101 2.17 -11.33 5.83
N ASP A 102 1.18 -12.10 6.29
CA ASP A 102 0.84 -13.39 5.73
C ASP A 102 -0.21 -13.20 4.63
N MET A 103 0.15 -13.61 3.41
CA MET A 103 -0.72 -13.50 2.24
C MET A 103 -1.83 -14.56 2.21
N ASP A 104 -1.63 -15.68 2.92
CA ASP A 104 -2.58 -16.79 2.95
C ASP A 104 -3.68 -16.52 3.99
N THR A 105 -3.29 -16.03 5.17
CA THR A 105 -4.26 -15.64 6.21
C THR A 105 -4.75 -14.19 6.06
N GLU A 106 -4.13 -13.41 5.17
CA GLU A 106 -4.38 -11.98 4.94
C GLU A 106 -4.22 -11.11 6.20
N LYS A 107 -3.29 -11.46 7.08
CA LYS A 107 -3.12 -10.80 8.39
C LYS A 107 -1.69 -10.31 8.60
N ILE A 108 -1.58 -9.24 9.38
CA ILE A 108 -0.29 -8.77 9.89
C ILE A 108 0.06 -9.67 11.06
N THR A 109 1.17 -10.39 10.96
CA THR A 109 1.66 -11.25 12.04
C THR A 109 2.56 -10.47 12.99
N GLU A 110 3.38 -9.57 12.47
CA GLU A 110 4.30 -8.77 13.28
C GLU A 110 4.62 -7.42 12.62
N ILE A 111 4.75 -6.37 13.45
CA ILE A 111 5.30 -5.07 13.04
C ILE A 111 6.65 -4.91 13.73
N LYS A 112 7.72 -4.86 12.95
CA LYS A 112 9.07 -4.73 13.49
C LYS A 112 9.28 -3.35 14.11
N HIS A 113 10.14 -3.32 15.14
CA HIS A 113 10.49 -2.11 15.87
C HIS A 113 9.33 -1.45 16.63
N LEU A 114 8.16 -2.11 16.71
CA LEU A 114 7.08 -1.72 17.59
C LEU A 114 7.44 -2.13 19.01
N VAL A 115 7.66 -1.15 19.88
CA VAL A 115 7.96 -1.33 21.29
C VAL A 115 6.77 -0.91 22.12
N MET A 116 6.50 -1.71 23.14
CA MET A 116 5.42 -1.50 24.10
C MET A 116 6.03 -1.28 25.47
N HIS A 117 5.71 -0.15 26.09
CA HIS A 117 6.11 0.19 27.45
C HIS A 117 4.87 0.20 28.34
N GLN A 118 4.93 -0.47 29.48
CA GLN A 118 3.88 -0.42 30.49
C GLN A 118 4.35 0.46 31.64
N ASN A 119 3.54 1.45 32.00
CA ASN A 119 3.80 2.29 33.15
C ASN A 119 3.38 1.57 34.44
N ALA A 120 3.85 2.07 35.59
CA ALA A 120 3.51 1.52 36.91
C ALA A 120 2.00 1.55 37.20
N GLU A 121 1.25 2.45 36.55
CA GLU A 121 -0.21 2.57 36.64
C GLU A 121 -0.96 1.56 35.74
N GLY A 122 -0.22 0.76 34.96
CA GLY A 122 -0.77 -0.27 34.06
C GLY A 122 -1.11 0.23 32.66
N ASP A 123 -0.94 1.53 32.38
CA ASP A 123 -1.16 2.09 31.04
C ASP A 123 -0.06 1.69 30.05
N VAL A 124 -0.47 1.43 28.82
CA VAL A 124 0.41 0.96 27.74
C VAL A 124 0.73 2.08 26.76
N LEU A 125 2.02 2.39 26.63
CA LEU A 125 2.56 3.32 25.64
C LEU A 125 3.22 2.56 24.49
N PHE A 126 2.93 2.97 23.25
CA PHE A 126 3.52 2.40 22.05
C PHE A 126 4.50 3.36 21.39
N GLN A 127 5.65 2.83 20.97
CA GLN A 127 6.67 3.58 20.24
C GLN A 127 7.21 2.75 19.07
N LEU A 128 7.45 3.41 17.93
CA LEU A 128 8.18 2.82 16.80
C LEU A 128 9.61 3.37 16.79
N ILE A 129 10.58 2.47 16.86
CA ILE A 129 11.99 2.85 16.79
C ILE A 129 12.39 2.99 15.32
N GLU A 130 12.76 4.20 14.90
CA GLU A 130 13.27 4.45 13.55
C GLU A 130 14.68 3.88 13.40
N LYS A 131 14.90 3.05 12.37
CA LYS A 131 16.26 2.64 11.99
C LYS A 131 17.01 3.84 11.40
N ARG A 132 18.19 4.14 11.95
CA ARG A 132 19.12 5.06 11.30
C ARG A 132 19.65 4.40 10.03
N ASN A 133 19.45 5.05 8.89
CA ASN A 133 20.02 4.59 7.62
C ASN A 133 21.55 4.56 7.76
N SER A 134 22.16 3.38 7.58
CA SER A 134 23.62 3.29 7.53
C SER A 134 24.12 4.02 6.28
N VAL A 135 25.05 4.96 6.45
CA VAL A 135 25.70 5.63 5.33
C VAL A 135 26.54 4.58 4.57
N THR A 136 26.07 4.16 3.41
CA THR A 136 26.86 3.29 2.52
C THR A 136 27.88 4.14 1.77
N PHE A 137 29.14 4.07 2.18
CA PHE A 137 30.24 4.62 1.40
C PHE A 137 30.41 3.78 0.13
N ARG A 138 30.23 4.40 -1.05
CA ARG A 138 30.63 3.77 -2.32
C ARG A 138 32.16 3.68 -2.33
N LYS A 139 32.70 2.46 -2.18
CA LYS A 139 34.12 2.20 -2.35
C LYS A 139 34.46 2.45 -3.84
N ARG A 140 35.23 3.51 -4.11
CA ARG A 140 35.81 3.73 -5.45
C ARG A 140 36.88 2.66 -5.64
N ASN A 141 36.76 1.84 -6.68
CA ASN A 141 37.83 0.91 -7.06
C ASN A 141 39.02 1.75 -7.53
N PHE A 142 40.09 1.78 -6.73
CA PHE A 142 41.38 2.29 -7.17
C PHE A 142 41.96 1.23 -8.10
N VAL A 143 42.10 1.55 -9.38
CA VAL A 143 42.85 0.71 -10.32
C VAL A 143 44.29 1.16 -10.20
N ASP A 144 45.12 0.34 -9.56
CA ASP A 144 46.57 0.55 -9.53
C ASP A 144 47.09 0.41 -10.96
N THR A 145 47.37 1.55 -11.59
CA THR A 145 48.11 1.59 -12.84
C THR A 145 49.57 1.37 -12.49
N GLU A 146 49.96 0.12 -12.34
CA GLU A 146 51.36 -0.25 -12.13
C GLU A 146 52.13 0.09 -13.40
N ALA A 147 53.07 1.03 -13.23
CA ALA A 147 53.98 1.49 -14.27
C ALA A 147 54.82 0.31 -14.78
N LYS A 148 54.57 -0.10 -16.03
CA LYS A 148 55.57 -0.85 -16.80
C LYS A 148 56.63 0.12 -17.30
N SER A 149 57.65 0.31 -16.48
CA SER A 149 58.99 0.71 -16.90
C SER A 149 59.90 -0.52 -16.81
N VAL A 150 60.87 -0.61 -17.72
CA VAL A 150 61.98 -1.61 -17.81
C VAL A 150 61.55 -2.92 -18.51
N VAL A 151 62.11 -3.37 -19.65
CA VAL A 151 63.40 -3.18 -20.35
C VAL A 151 63.15 -2.94 -21.84
#